data_AF-A0A496PTG8-F1
#
_entry.id   AF-A0A496PTG8-F1
#
_cell.length_a   1.000
_cell.length_b   1.000
_cell.length_c   1.000
_cell.angle_alpha   90.00
_cell.angle_beta   90.00
_cell.angle_gamma   90.00
#
_symmetry.space_group_name_H-M   'P 1'
#
loop_
_entity.id
_entity.type
_entity.pdbx_description
1 polymer ?
#
loop_
_entity_poly.entity_id
_entity_poly.type
_entity_poly.pdbx_seq_one_letter_code
_entity_poly.pdbx_strand_id
1 'polypeptide(L)'
;MFDLSEQDLEQPADRLGKKGYWPVRAGKYLAEHKYSRAVEICREFLDETPNLISGRLIYAQALYHTGQSDRATEQFHRVLSIDPENLVALKYLGDIKFAAGDEVTALSNYQRVLEIDPGCHGLWSPLKKKSEETTRTMTLHRISETATGDRGKTLRKIPFYTETMGDLYLSQGHARLASRVFRSLIKKNSNPRLEEKLVKAEQQINTKES
;
A
#
# COMPACT_ATOMS: atom_id res chain seq x y z
N MET A 1 39.96 35.44 -29.02
CA MET A 1 38.58 35.66 -29.51
C MET A 1 37.69 34.74 -28.69
N PHE A 2 37.27 35.20 -27.51
CA PHE A 2 36.33 34.50 -26.64
C PHE A 2 35.01 35.24 -26.77
N ASP A 3 34.08 34.65 -27.51
CA ASP A 3 32.70 35.11 -27.58
C ASP A 3 31.95 34.42 -26.43
N LEU A 4 31.85 35.13 -25.31
CA LEU A 4 30.95 34.77 -24.21
C LEU A 4 29.74 35.68 -24.36
N SER A 5 28.79 35.21 -25.17
CA SER A 5 27.46 35.77 -25.30
C SER A 5 26.84 35.97 -23.92
N GLU A 6 26.33 37.19 -23.72
CA GLU A 6 25.40 37.62 -22.69
C GLU A 6 24.34 36.55 -22.39
N GLN A 7 24.59 35.68 -21.41
CA GLN A 7 23.55 34.93 -20.73
C GLN A 7 23.34 35.58 -19.37
N ASP A 8 22.43 36.56 -19.37
CA ASP A 8 21.46 36.83 -18.30
C ASP A 8 21.95 36.54 -16.88
N LEU A 9 22.89 37.36 -16.41
CA LEU A 9 23.13 37.53 -14.98
C LEU A 9 21.96 38.33 -14.38
N GLU A 10 20.80 37.68 -14.22
CA GLU A 10 19.67 38.24 -13.46
C GLU A 10 20.12 38.56 -12.03
N GLN A 11 19.98 39.83 -11.65
CA GLN A 11 20.45 40.36 -10.38
C GLN A 11 19.76 39.66 -9.19
N PRO A 12 20.49 39.38 -8.08
CA PRO A 12 19.95 38.69 -6.91
C PRO A 12 18.79 39.43 -6.22
N ALA A 13 18.63 40.73 -6.46
CA ALA A 13 17.51 41.53 -5.96
C ALA A 13 16.18 41.20 -6.67
N ASP A 14 16.19 40.81 -7.95
CA ASP A 14 14.99 40.42 -8.71
C ASP A 14 14.52 39.01 -8.32
N ARG A 15 15.45 38.15 -7.86
CA ARG A 15 15.13 36.85 -7.26
C ARG A 15 14.37 36.98 -5.95
N LEU A 16 14.59 38.05 -5.18
CA LEU A 16 13.91 38.33 -3.91
C LEU A 16 12.47 38.82 -4.09
N GLY A 17 12.15 39.53 -5.18
CA GLY A 17 10.76 39.87 -5.56
C GLY A 17 10.00 38.71 -6.22
N LYS A 18 10.69 37.88 -7.01
CA LYS A 18 10.16 36.62 -7.57
C LYS A 18 10.02 35.51 -6.50
N LYS A 19 10.68 35.65 -5.33
CA LYS A 19 10.64 34.83 -4.11
C LYS A 19 9.33 34.91 -3.31
N GLY A 20 8.21 35.31 -3.92
CA GLY A 20 6.91 34.92 -3.37
C GLY A 20 6.91 33.40 -3.13
N TYR A 21 6.29 32.90 -2.06
CA TYR A 21 6.37 31.49 -1.63
C TYR A 21 6.25 30.53 -2.83
N TRP A 22 7.41 30.11 -3.35
CA TRP A 22 7.54 29.47 -4.66
C TRP A 22 6.76 28.16 -4.76
N PRO A 23 6.52 27.38 -3.68
CA PRO A 23 5.66 26.20 -3.76
C PRO A 23 4.23 26.55 -4.17
N VAL A 24 3.67 27.69 -3.75
CA VAL A 24 2.33 28.10 -4.21
C VAL A 24 2.33 28.38 -5.70
N ARG A 25 3.40 29.00 -6.22
CA ARG A 25 3.54 29.23 -7.67
C ARG A 25 3.67 27.92 -8.44
N ALA A 26 4.54 27.02 -8.01
CA ALA A 26 4.71 25.71 -8.62
C ALA A 26 3.41 24.86 -8.53
N GLY A 27 2.71 24.95 -7.39
CA GLY A 27 1.40 24.32 -7.18
C GLY A 27 0.31 24.88 -8.10
N LYS A 28 0.35 26.19 -8.41
CA LYS A 28 -0.53 26.78 -9.44
C LYS A 28 -0.29 26.17 -10.82
N TYR A 29 0.98 25.99 -11.22
CA TYR A 29 1.29 25.33 -12.50
C TYR A 29 0.87 23.85 -12.51
N LEU A 30 0.97 23.14 -11.39
CA LEU A 30 0.40 21.80 -11.26
C LEU A 30 -1.12 21.78 -11.48
N ALA A 31 -1.84 22.72 -10.86
CA ALA A 31 -3.29 22.84 -11.00
C ALA A 31 -3.71 23.22 -12.44
N GLU A 32 -2.87 24.00 -13.15
CA GLU A 32 -3.06 24.34 -14.55
C GLU A 32 -2.60 23.25 -15.54
N HIS A 33 -2.22 22.06 -15.05
CA HIS A 33 -1.65 20.95 -15.85
C HIS A 33 -0.34 21.30 -16.61
N LYS A 34 0.31 22.40 -16.24
CA LYS A 34 1.59 22.86 -16.83
C LYS A 34 2.77 22.22 -16.09
N TYR A 35 2.84 20.89 -16.14
CA TYR A 35 3.77 20.09 -15.34
C TYR A 35 5.25 20.44 -15.61
N SER A 36 5.63 20.66 -16.87
CA SER A 36 7.02 21.00 -17.24
C SER A 36 7.49 22.31 -16.59
N ARG A 37 6.62 23.34 -16.55
CA ARG A 37 6.93 24.61 -15.89
C ARG A 37 7.00 24.47 -14.36
N ALA A 38 6.17 23.60 -13.78
CA ALA A 38 6.25 23.28 -12.36
C ALA A 38 7.60 22.62 -12.01
N VAL A 39 8.07 21.68 -12.85
CA VAL A 39 9.39 21.03 -12.70
C VAL A 39 10.53 22.06 -12.75
N GLU A 40 10.49 23.01 -13.69
CA GLU A 40 11.51 24.06 -13.84
C GLU A 40 11.61 24.93 -12.59
N ILE A 41 10.48 25.46 -12.11
CA ILE A 41 10.43 26.32 -10.91
C ILE A 41 10.89 25.53 -9.69
N CYS A 42 10.42 24.30 -9.52
CA CYS A 42 10.89 23.46 -8.43
C CYS A 42 12.41 23.28 -8.49
N ARG A 43 12.97 22.92 -9.64
CA ARG A 43 14.42 22.71 -9.79
C ARG A 43 15.24 23.96 -9.47
N GLU A 44 14.75 25.14 -9.83
CA GLU A 44 15.41 26.42 -9.58
C GLU A 44 15.52 26.74 -8.07
N PHE A 45 14.47 26.44 -7.29
CA PHE A 45 14.39 26.88 -5.88
C PHE A 45 14.56 25.75 -4.84
N LEU A 46 14.55 24.47 -5.26
CA LEU A 46 14.72 23.34 -4.35
C LEU A 46 16.13 23.30 -3.73
N ASP A 47 17.14 23.78 -4.46
CA ASP A 47 18.53 23.82 -3.99
C ASP A 47 18.69 24.83 -2.84
N GLU A 48 17.94 25.94 -2.85
CA GLU A 48 17.93 26.91 -1.76
C GLU A 48 17.12 26.44 -0.54
N THR A 49 16.15 25.55 -0.76
CA THR A 49 15.23 25.07 0.29
C THR A 49 15.07 23.54 0.29
N PRO A 50 16.15 22.76 0.53
CA PRO A 50 16.14 21.32 0.34
C PRO A 50 15.19 20.59 1.29
N ASN A 51 14.92 21.12 2.47
CA ASN A 51 14.08 20.44 3.47
C ASN A 51 12.59 20.80 3.36
N LEU A 52 12.21 21.58 2.35
CA LEU A 52 10.82 22.01 2.19
C LEU A 52 9.95 20.89 1.60
N ILE A 53 9.20 20.20 2.48
CA ILE A 53 8.35 19.06 2.12
C ILE A 53 7.32 19.43 1.05
N SER A 54 6.63 20.57 1.21
CA SER A 54 5.60 21.05 0.28
C SER A 54 6.15 21.27 -1.14
N GLY A 55 7.30 21.94 -1.23
CA GLY A 55 8.00 22.18 -2.49
C GLY A 55 8.49 20.88 -3.15
N ARG A 56 9.02 19.95 -2.35
CA ARG A 56 9.49 18.64 -2.82
C ARG A 56 8.35 17.73 -3.27
N LEU A 57 7.20 17.77 -2.59
CA LEU A 57 5.97 17.07 -3.01
C LEU A 57 5.48 17.58 -4.36
N ILE A 58 5.41 18.89 -4.54
CA ILE A 58 5.01 19.52 -5.80
C ILE A 58 5.96 19.14 -6.93
N TYR A 59 7.27 19.10 -6.65
CA TYR A 59 8.27 18.64 -7.61
C TYR A 59 8.06 17.18 -8.01
N ALA A 60 7.87 16.30 -7.02
CA ALA A 60 7.65 14.87 -7.25
C ALA A 60 6.37 14.60 -8.05
N GLN A 61 5.28 15.31 -7.75
CA GLN A 61 4.02 15.25 -8.50
C GLN A 61 4.20 15.72 -9.95
N ALA A 62 4.91 16.83 -10.15
CA ALA A 62 5.17 17.35 -11.49
C ALA A 62 6.00 16.34 -12.31
N LEU A 63 7.03 15.75 -11.70
CA LEU A 63 7.83 14.69 -12.32
C LEU A 63 6.98 13.48 -12.71
N TYR A 64 6.11 13.02 -11.81
CA TYR A 64 5.18 11.91 -12.07
C TYR A 64 4.30 12.18 -13.30
N HIS A 65 3.69 13.37 -13.38
CA HIS A 65 2.83 13.73 -14.52
C HIS A 65 3.60 13.96 -15.83
N THR A 66 4.90 14.28 -15.77
CA THR A 66 5.77 14.32 -16.96
C THR A 66 6.32 12.95 -17.38
N GLY A 67 5.92 11.86 -16.71
CA GLY A 67 6.39 10.51 -17.01
C GLY A 67 7.78 10.17 -16.46
N GLN A 68 8.39 11.05 -15.67
CA GLN A 68 9.69 10.82 -15.03
C GLN A 68 9.52 10.05 -13.71
N SER A 69 8.91 8.87 -13.78
CA SER A 69 8.50 8.07 -12.62
C SER A 69 9.67 7.72 -11.68
N ASP A 70 10.84 7.36 -12.21
CA ASP A 70 12.01 7.02 -11.39
C ASP A 70 12.48 8.20 -10.53
N ARG A 71 12.53 9.40 -11.15
CA ARG A 71 12.90 10.63 -10.45
C ARG A 71 11.81 11.02 -9.45
N ALA A 72 10.54 10.86 -9.80
CA ALA A 72 9.43 11.11 -8.89
C ALA A 72 9.53 10.21 -7.65
N THR A 73 9.80 8.91 -7.83
CA THR A 73 10.00 7.94 -6.74
C THR A 73 11.10 8.37 -5.78
N GLU A 74 12.25 8.80 -6.30
CA GLU A 74 13.34 9.32 -5.45
C GLU A 74 12.89 10.51 -4.60
N GLN A 75 12.18 11.47 -5.21
CA GLN A 75 11.69 12.65 -4.50
C GLN A 75 10.62 12.30 -3.46
N PHE A 76 9.72 11.37 -3.74
CA PHE A 76 8.75 10.88 -2.77
C PHE A 76 9.40 10.14 -1.60
N HIS A 77 10.44 9.34 -1.84
CA HIS A 77 11.21 8.71 -0.76
C HIS A 77 11.91 9.74 0.13
N ARG A 78 12.47 10.81 -0.46
CA ARG A 78 13.02 11.92 0.31
C ARG A 78 11.96 12.62 1.16
N VAL A 79 10.74 12.81 0.64
CA VAL A 79 9.61 13.31 1.44
C VAL A 79 9.33 12.36 2.61
N LEU A 80 9.23 11.06 2.38
CA LEU A 80 8.98 10.06 3.43
C LEU A 80 10.12 9.93 4.44
N SER A 81 11.35 10.31 4.09
CA SER A 81 12.46 10.36 5.05
C SER A 81 12.31 11.50 6.07
N ILE A 82 11.58 12.56 5.71
CA ILE A 82 11.31 13.72 6.58
C ILE A 82 9.96 13.55 7.27
N ASP A 83 8.94 13.11 6.54
CA ASP A 83 7.58 12.87 7.01
C ASP A 83 7.13 11.45 6.59
N PRO A 84 7.38 10.43 7.45
CA PRO A 84 7.08 9.02 7.14
C PRO A 84 5.60 8.71 6.94
N GLU A 85 4.70 9.58 7.39
CA GLU A 85 3.25 9.41 7.34
C GLU A 85 2.61 10.28 6.26
N ASN A 86 3.42 10.86 5.36
CA ASN A 86 2.91 11.70 4.29
C ASN A 86 2.02 10.91 3.32
N LEU A 87 0.71 11.05 3.48
CA LEU A 87 -0.31 10.33 2.71
C LEU A 87 -0.15 10.54 1.20
N VAL A 88 0.21 11.76 0.80
CA VAL A 88 0.39 12.11 -0.60
C VAL A 88 1.56 11.32 -1.19
N ALA A 89 2.71 11.33 -0.54
CA ALA A 89 3.88 10.59 -1.02
C ALA A 89 3.63 9.06 -1.06
N LEU A 90 3.00 8.49 -0.03
CA LEU A 90 2.64 7.06 -0.01
C LEU A 90 1.68 6.70 -1.15
N LYS A 91 0.67 7.53 -1.41
CA LYS A 91 -0.27 7.32 -2.51
C LYS A 91 0.44 7.32 -3.86
N TYR A 92 1.24 8.34 -4.16
CA TYR A 92 1.92 8.44 -5.45
C TYR A 92 2.97 7.33 -5.65
N LEU A 93 3.67 6.89 -4.60
CA LEU A 93 4.54 5.72 -4.68
C LEU A 93 3.75 4.44 -4.97
N GLY A 94 2.57 4.28 -4.36
CA GLY A 94 1.64 3.22 -4.70
C GLY A 94 1.22 3.26 -6.17
N ASP A 95 0.84 4.45 -6.66
CA ASP A 95 0.43 4.66 -8.06
C ASP A 95 1.57 4.34 -9.04
N ILE A 96 2.80 4.77 -8.75
CA ILE A 96 3.99 4.45 -9.56
C ILE A 96 4.26 2.95 -9.58
N LYS A 97 4.20 2.28 -8.42
CA LYS A 97 4.44 0.83 -8.33
C LYS A 97 3.35 0.03 -9.01
N PHE A 98 2.11 0.47 -8.93
CA PHE A 98 0.98 -0.12 -9.63
C PHE A 98 1.16 -0.01 -11.15
N ALA A 99 1.55 1.18 -11.65
CA ALA A 99 1.85 1.38 -13.07
C ALA A 99 3.06 0.54 -13.55
N ALA A 100 4.03 0.28 -12.68
CA ALA A 100 5.17 -0.59 -12.95
C ALA A 100 4.85 -2.09 -12.90
N GLY A 101 3.63 -2.48 -12.55
CA GLY A 101 3.21 -3.88 -12.39
C GLY A 101 3.64 -4.53 -11.07
N ASP A 102 4.30 -3.78 -10.17
CA ASP A 102 4.63 -4.20 -8.81
C ASP A 102 3.44 -3.94 -7.89
N GLU A 103 2.36 -4.69 -8.14
CA GLU A 103 1.11 -4.55 -7.43
C GLU A 103 1.25 -4.87 -5.94
N VAL A 104 2.14 -5.80 -5.56
CA VAL A 104 2.35 -6.18 -4.15
C VAL A 104 2.86 -4.98 -3.34
N THR A 105 3.88 -4.30 -3.84
CA THR A 105 4.42 -3.10 -3.17
C THR A 105 3.43 -1.94 -3.23
N ALA A 106 2.66 -1.82 -4.31
CA ALA A 106 1.61 -0.80 -4.42
C ALA A 106 0.52 -0.98 -3.34
N LEU A 107 0.01 -2.21 -3.19
CA LEU A 107 -0.98 -2.54 -2.16
C LEU A 107 -0.48 -2.24 -0.75
N SER A 108 0.79 -2.56 -0.44
CA SER A 108 1.39 -2.27 0.86
C SER A 108 1.43 -0.76 1.16
N ASN A 109 1.79 0.06 0.17
CA ASN A 109 1.78 1.51 0.32
C ASN A 109 0.35 2.06 0.51
N TYR A 110 -0.62 1.56 -0.24
CA TYR A 110 -2.02 1.95 -0.10
C TYR A 110 -2.62 1.51 1.25
N GLN A 111 -2.22 0.35 1.77
CA GLN A 111 -2.62 -0.11 3.11
C GLN A 111 -2.11 0.84 4.19
N ARG A 112 -0.84 1.27 4.14
CA ARG A 112 -0.32 2.29 5.06
C ARG A 112 -1.13 3.60 5.01
N VAL A 113 -1.55 4.03 3.82
CA VAL A 113 -2.40 5.22 3.70
C VAL A 113 -3.73 5.04 4.44
N LEU A 114 -4.36 3.87 4.32
CA LEU A 114 -5.61 3.56 5.02
C LEU A 114 -5.45 3.35 6.53
N GLU A 115 -4.28 2.88 6.98
CA GLU A 115 -3.96 2.78 8.42
C GLU A 115 -3.87 4.16 9.06
N ILE A 116 -3.31 5.14 8.34
CA ILE A 116 -3.13 6.51 8.82
C ILE A 116 -4.43 7.32 8.67
N ASP A 117 -5.10 7.22 7.52
CA ASP A 117 -6.41 7.85 7.26
C ASP A 117 -7.43 6.83 6.70
N PRO A 118 -8.21 6.20 7.59
CA PRO A 118 -9.27 5.27 7.19
C PRO A 118 -10.39 5.90 6.34
N GLY A 119 -10.48 7.23 6.28
CA GLY A 119 -11.49 7.98 5.53
C GLY A 119 -11.13 8.22 4.06
N CYS A 120 -9.95 7.80 3.61
CA CYS A 120 -9.48 8.02 2.23
C CYS A 120 -10.19 7.09 1.21
N HIS A 121 -11.48 7.33 0.96
CA HIS A 121 -12.37 6.47 0.16
C HIS A 121 -11.94 6.25 -1.31
N GLY A 122 -11.06 7.09 -1.86
CA GLY A 122 -10.57 6.98 -3.23
C GLY A 122 -9.63 5.78 -3.48
N LEU A 123 -8.98 5.26 -2.44
CA LEU A 123 -8.04 4.14 -2.52
C LEU A 123 -8.70 2.76 -2.44
N TRP A 124 -10.00 2.71 -2.13
CA TRP A 124 -10.74 1.45 -2.03
C TRP A 124 -10.90 0.76 -3.39
N SER A 125 -10.92 1.50 -4.51
CA SER A 125 -11.18 0.94 -5.84
C SER A 125 -10.07 -0.01 -6.33
N PRO A 126 -8.77 0.39 -6.33
CA PRO A 126 -7.67 -0.53 -6.67
C PRO A 126 -7.54 -1.70 -5.67
N LEU A 127 -7.69 -1.42 -4.37
CA LEU A 127 -7.57 -2.42 -3.30
C LEU A 127 -8.67 -3.49 -3.34
N LYS A 128 -9.92 -3.10 -3.61
CA LYS A 128 -11.07 -4.00 -3.67
C LYS A 128 -11.02 -4.89 -4.91
N LYS A 129 -10.69 -4.32 -6.08
CA LYS A 129 -10.54 -5.09 -7.32
C LYS A 129 -9.47 -6.18 -7.14
N LYS A 130 -8.35 -5.85 -6.49
CA LYS A 130 -7.28 -6.81 -6.25
C LYS A 130 -7.55 -7.74 -5.09
N SER A 131 -8.20 -7.33 -4.01
CA SER A 131 -8.59 -8.29 -2.96
C SER A 131 -9.55 -9.34 -3.52
N GLU A 132 -10.42 -8.98 -4.47
CA GLU A 132 -11.27 -9.92 -5.20
C GLU A 132 -10.48 -10.82 -6.17
N GLU A 133 -9.49 -10.29 -6.89
CA GLU A 133 -8.60 -11.07 -7.78
C GLU A 133 -7.61 -11.96 -7.02
N THR A 134 -7.01 -11.46 -5.94
CA THR A 134 -6.13 -12.19 -5.03
C THR A 134 -6.93 -13.20 -4.22
N THR A 135 -8.19 -12.93 -3.84
CA THR A 135 -9.07 -13.98 -3.28
C THR A 135 -9.40 -15.06 -4.33
N ARG A 136 -9.40 -14.73 -5.64
CA ARG A 136 -9.45 -15.71 -6.72
C ARG A 136 -8.13 -16.47 -6.93
N THR A 137 -6.97 -15.84 -6.68
CA THR A 137 -5.62 -16.45 -6.89
C THR A 137 -4.93 -17.02 -5.64
N MET A 138 -5.45 -16.78 -4.42
CA MET A 138 -4.97 -17.42 -3.18
C MET A 138 -5.47 -18.86 -3.03
N THR A 139 -6.09 -19.40 -4.06
CA THR A 139 -6.24 -20.85 -4.24
C THR A 139 -4.87 -21.42 -4.64
N LEU A 140 -4.06 -21.73 -3.61
CA LEU A 140 -2.91 -22.66 -3.56
C LEU A 140 -1.52 -22.19 -4.07
N HIS A 141 -0.55 -22.15 -3.14
CA HIS A 141 0.50 -23.18 -3.09
C HIS A 141 1.12 -23.30 -1.69
N ARG A 142 1.19 -24.56 -1.23
CA ARG A 142 1.80 -25.05 0.02
C ARG A 142 3.29 -24.67 0.06
N ILE A 143 3.73 -24.00 1.14
CA ILE A 143 5.12 -24.09 1.58
C ILE A 143 5.10 -24.72 2.98
N SER A 144 5.69 -25.89 3.03
CA SER A 144 5.90 -26.74 4.19
C SER A 144 7.07 -26.22 5.05
N GLU A 145 7.00 -26.59 6.33
CA GLU A 145 8.14 -26.74 7.26
C GLU A 145 8.75 -25.42 7.79
N THR A 146 9.15 -25.28 9.05
CA THR A 146 9.37 -26.24 10.14
C THR A 146 9.37 -25.48 11.48
N ALA A 147 9.38 -26.26 12.55
CA ALA A 147 9.22 -25.93 13.96
C ALA A 147 10.07 -24.79 14.56
N THR A 148 9.80 -24.59 15.86
CA THR A 148 10.43 -23.69 16.84
C THR A 148 9.94 -22.25 16.71
N GLY A 149 9.14 -21.68 17.60
CA GLY A 149 8.95 -21.93 19.01
C GLY A 149 9.43 -20.69 19.75
N ASP A 150 8.58 -19.67 19.89
CA ASP A 150 8.63 -18.82 21.07
C ASP A 150 7.31 -18.07 21.27
N ARG A 151 6.94 -17.91 22.53
CA ARG A 151 5.66 -17.44 23.02
C ARG A 151 5.58 -15.92 22.98
N GLY A 152 4.37 -15.44 22.70
CA GLY A 152 3.81 -14.29 23.39
C GLY A 152 3.93 -12.95 22.67
N LYS A 153 2.82 -12.55 22.03
CA LYS A 153 2.19 -11.23 22.16
C LYS A 153 0.87 -11.19 21.39
N THR A 154 -0.21 -11.19 22.17
CA THR A 154 -1.44 -10.39 22.08
C THR A 154 -2.04 -10.04 20.70
N LEU A 155 -3.31 -10.44 20.54
CA LEU A 155 -4.30 -10.11 19.48
C LEU A 155 -4.29 -10.96 18.18
N ARG A 156 -4.43 -12.29 18.30
CA ARG A 156 -5.20 -13.08 17.32
C ARG A 156 -6.55 -13.46 17.92
N LYS A 157 -7.53 -12.56 17.83
CA LYS A 157 -8.93 -12.86 18.16
C LYS A 157 -9.87 -12.32 17.10
N ILE A 158 -9.86 -12.92 15.91
CA ILE A 158 -11.10 -13.17 15.16
C ILE A 158 -10.94 -14.46 14.34
N PRO A 159 -11.33 -15.65 14.84
CA PRO A 159 -11.61 -16.75 13.93
C PRO A 159 -13.03 -16.56 13.41
N PHE A 160 -13.16 -15.99 12.22
CA PHE A 160 -14.37 -16.19 11.42
C PHE A 160 -14.32 -17.63 10.92
N TYR A 161 -14.98 -18.52 11.66
CA TYR A 161 -15.12 -19.92 11.26
C TYR A 161 -16.07 -20.00 10.07
N THR A 162 -15.64 -20.66 8.99
CA THR A 162 -16.48 -20.96 7.82
C THR A 162 -16.58 -22.46 7.63
N GLU A 163 -17.67 -22.91 7.00
CA GLU A 163 -17.88 -24.32 6.66
C GLU A 163 -16.72 -24.86 5.79
N THR A 164 -16.25 -24.04 4.85
CA THR A 164 -15.10 -24.34 3.97
C THR A 164 -13.81 -24.58 4.76
N MET A 165 -13.58 -23.86 5.86
CA MET A 165 -12.44 -24.15 6.75
C MET A 165 -12.58 -25.51 7.43
N GLY A 166 -13.78 -25.88 7.87
CA GLY A 166 -14.03 -27.19 8.49
C GLY A 166 -13.78 -28.33 7.51
N ASP A 167 -14.30 -28.21 6.28
CA ASP A 167 -14.09 -29.18 5.21
C ASP A 167 -12.62 -29.28 4.80
N LEU A 168 -11.91 -28.15 4.73
CA LEU A 168 -10.48 -28.12 4.44
C LEU A 168 -9.69 -28.88 5.51
N TYR A 169 -9.99 -28.67 6.80
CA TYR A 169 -9.34 -29.40 7.87
C TYR A 169 -9.61 -30.91 7.82
N LEU A 170 -10.81 -31.34 7.41
CA LEU A 170 -11.08 -32.76 7.16
C LEU A 170 -10.24 -33.32 6.02
N SER A 171 -10.18 -32.61 4.89
CA SER A 171 -9.40 -33.05 3.72
C SER A 171 -7.89 -33.15 4.01
N GLN A 172 -7.38 -32.30 4.90
CA GLN A 172 -6.00 -32.30 5.35
C GLN A 172 -5.73 -33.30 6.49
N GLY A 173 -6.77 -34.02 6.94
CA GLY A 173 -6.67 -35.02 8.01
C GLY A 173 -6.55 -34.44 9.42
N HIS A 174 -6.76 -33.13 9.59
CA HIS A 174 -6.79 -32.41 10.86
C HIS A 174 -8.18 -32.44 11.50
N ALA A 175 -8.69 -33.65 11.72
CA ALA A 175 -10.08 -33.89 12.13
C ALA A 175 -10.46 -33.20 13.48
N ARG A 176 -9.51 -33.08 14.43
CA ARG A 176 -9.72 -32.35 15.70
C ARG A 176 -9.92 -30.84 15.51
N LEU A 177 -9.29 -30.23 14.51
CA LEU A 177 -9.50 -28.82 14.19
C LEU A 177 -10.84 -28.64 13.47
N ALA A 178 -11.15 -29.54 12.53
CA ALA A 178 -12.43 -29.55 11.82
C ALA A 178 -13.63 -29.62 12.79
N SER A 179 -13.60 -30.54 13.76
CA SER A 179 -14.68 -30.69 14.74
C SER A 179 -14.88 -29.42 15.58
N ARG A 180 -13.79 -28.74 15.95
CA ARG A 180 -13.86 -27.45 16.68
C ARG A 180 -14.51 -26.34 15.85
N VAL A 181 -14.21 -26.28 14.55
CA VAL A 181 -14.83 -25.35 13.61
C VAL A 181 -16.33 -25.62 13.49
N PHE A 182 -16.72 -26.87 13.23
CA PHE A 182 -18.13 -27.24 13.08
C PHE A 182 -18.94 -27.00 14.37
N ARG A 183 -18.39 -27.34 15.55
CA ARG A 183 -19.04 -27.01 16.84
C ARG A 183 -19.25 -25.51 17.02
N SER A 184 -18.29 -24.67 16.60
CA SER A 184 -18.46 -23.22 16.67
C SER A 184 -19.49 -22.69 15.68
N LEU A 185 -19.67 -23.34 14.53
CA LEU A 185 -20.65 -22.98 13.52
C LEU A 185 -22.07 -23.39 13.94
N ILE A 186 -22.24 -24.62 14.44
CA ILE A 186 -23.54 -25.13 14.92
C ILE A 186 -24.09 -24.26 16.06
N LYS A 187 -23.22 -23.77 16.96
CA LYS A 187 -23.62 -22.84 18.02
C LYS A 187 -24.21 -21.52 17.50
N LYS A 188 -23.80 -21.07 16.31
CA LYS A 188 -24.25 -19.80 15.71
C LYS A 188 -25.42 -20.00 14.77
N ASN A 189 -25.44 -21.11 14.03
CA ASN A 189 -26.48 -21.44 13.09
C ASN A 189 -26.63 -22.97 13.05
N SER A 190 -27.68 -23.48 13.68
CA SER A 190 -27.95 -24.91 13.73
C SER A 190 -28.44 -25.38 12.37
N ASN A 191 -27.65 -26.22 11.70
CA ASN A 191 -27.95 -26.75 10.39
C ASN A 191 -27.59 -28.25 10.36
N PRO A 192 -28.52 -29.14 9.97
CA PRO A 192 -28.29 -30.59 9.95
C PRO A 192 -27.06 -30.99 9.10
N ARG A 193 -26.72 -30.21 8.07
CA ARG A 193 -25.50 -30.46 7.26
C ARG A 193 -24.20 -30.28 8.04
N LEU A 194 -24.17 -29.35 9.00
CA LEU A 194 -22.98 -29.11 9.83
C LEU A 194 -22.83 -30.17 10.91
N GLU A 195 -23.95 -30.70 11.42
CA GLU A 195 -23.96 -31.81 12.37
C GLU A 195 -23.43 -33.10 11.72
N GLU A 196 -23.86 -33.41 10.49
CA GLU A 196 -23.33 -34.55 9.73
C GLU A 196 -21.80 -34.44 9.52
N LYS A 197 -21.31 -33.23 9.22
CA LYS A 197 -19.88 -32.95 9.06
C LYS A 197 -19.10 -33.07 10.38
N LEU A 198 -19.71 -32.68 11.50
CA LEU A 198 -19.12 -32.87 12.82
C LEU A 198 -18.97 -34.36 13.16
N VAL A 199 -20.00 -35.18 12.88
CA VAL A 199 -19.95 -36.63 13.10
C VAL A 199 -18.84 -37.27 12.26
N LYS A 200 -18.72 -36.89 10.99
CA LYS A 200 -17.62 -37.36 10.11
C LYS A 200 -16.25 -36.97 10.65
N ALA A 201 -16.12 -35.76 11.19
CA ALA A 201 -14.88 -35.31 11.85
C ALA A 201 -14.54 -36.17 13.06
N GLU A 202 -15.51 -36.47 13.91
CA GLU A 202 -15.31 -37.27 15.13
C GLU A 202 -14.99 -38.73 14.81
N GLN A 203 -15.60 -39.30 13.78
CA GLN A 203 -15.26 -40.65 13.29
C GLN A 203 -13.80 -40.73 12.81
N GLN A 204 -13.29 -39.72 12.10
CA GLN A 204 -11.89 -39.66 11.67
C GLN A 204 -10.89 -39.46 12.81
N ILE A 205 -11.32 -38.91 13.95
CA ILE A 205 -10.48 -38.81 15.14
C ILE A 205 -10.33 -40.21 15.75
N ASN A 206 -11.45 -40.93 15.92
CA ASN A 206 -11.44 -42.25 16.54
C ASN A 206 -10.67 -43.30 15.72
N THR A 207 -10.72 -43.23 14.39
CA THR A 207 -9.98 -44.17 13.52
C THR A 207 -8.48 -43.92 13.46
N LYS A 208 -7.99 -42.74 13.86
CA LYS A 208 -6.55 -42.42 13.94
C LYS A 208 -5.97 -42.63 15.35
N GLU A 209 -6.82 -42.79 16.35
CA GLU A 209 -6.44 -43.03 17.74
C GLU A 209 -6.59 -44.51 18.16
N SER A 210 -7.08 -45.36 17.27
CA SER A 210 -7.14 -46.84 17.41
C SER A 210 -5.99 -47.49 16.67
#